data_AF-A0A1B0AL48-F1
#
_entry.id   AF-A0A1B0AL48-F1
#
_cell.length_a   1.000
_cell.length_b   1.000
_cell.length_c   1.000
_cell.angle_alpha   90.00
_cell.angle_beta   90.00
_cell.angle_gamma   90.00
#
_symmetry.space_group_name_H-M   'P 1'
#
loop_
_entity.id
_entity.type
_entity.pdbx_description
1 polymer ?
#
loop_
_entity_poly.entity_id
_entity_poly.type
_entity_poly.pdbx_seq_one_letter_code
_entity_poly.pdbx_strand_id
1 'polypeptide(L)'
;MTWEPQANGLQQIIAILKESQSPDTATQMAVHMKLEELNQYPDFNNYLIYVLTKLKAEDEPTRSLSGLILKNNIRNHGNNLRPEIVEYIKHECLQAIGDTSPLIRATVGILITTIASNGGLHNWPQLLPSLCEMLDSQDYNVCEGAFSALQKICEDHAEVLDSAALNRPLNIMIPKFMQYFSHNDPKIRSHAIACINHFIINRSQALMLHIDAFIESLFNLSSDDDHEVRKNVCHGLVMLLEVRMDRLLPHMPQIIEYMLMRTQDSDDGVALEASEFWLSLAEQNICKDVLTPYLPQLAPILVRGMRYSEIDIILLKGNIEDDDMVPDREEDIRPRFHKSRSHAIKSGEAGGGGDEEDDDFDGGLDDDSSLSEWNLRKCSAAALDVLANVFREECLPIVLPILKDTLFHHEWVIKESGVLALGAIAEGCMQGMIQHLPELIPYLISCLSDKKALVRSITCWTLSRYANWVVSQPHDQYLKPLMEELLKRILDSNKRVQEAACSAFATLEEEACTDLVPYL
;
A
#
# COMPACT_ATOMS: atom_id res chain seq x y z
N MET A 1 11.14 11.41 -43.55
CA MET A 1 11.14 12.89 -43.66
C MET A 1 10.93 13.42 -42.26
N THR A 2 11.81 14.28 -41.77
CA THR A 2 11.67 14.92 -40.46
C THR A 2 10.53 15.92 -40.52
N TRP A 3 9.52 15.74 -39.68
CA TRP A 3 8.46 16.72 -39.50
C TRP A 3 9.04 17.98 -38.85
N GLU A 4 8.65 19.17 -39.32
CA GLU A 4 9.08 20.45 -38.75
C GLU A 4 7.87 21.31 -38.40
N PRO A 5 7.88 21.99 -37.24
CA PRO A 5 6.77 22.83 -36.82
C PRO A 5 6.72 24.13 -37.62
N GLN A 6 5.51 24.60 -37.94
CA GLN A 6 5.33 25.95 -38.44
C GLN A 6 5.38 26.95 -37.27
N ALA A 7 6.17 28.01 -37.40
CA ALA A 7 6.41 28.97 -36.32
C ALA A 7 5.12 29.57 -35.74
N ASN A 8 4.16 29.93 -36.60
CA ASN A 8 2.87 30.49 -36.16
C ASN A 8 2.02 29.47 -35.38
N GLY A 9 1.97 28.22 -35.85
CA GLY A 9 1.24 27.14 -35.17
C GLY A 9 1.86 26.80 -33.82
N LEU A 10 3.19 26.79 -33.76
CA LEU A 10 3.93 26.55 -32.52
C LEU A 10 3.66 27.63 -31.46
N GLN A 11 3.69 28.91 -31.85
CA GLN A 11 3.35 30.01 -30.96
C GLN A 11 1.91 29.94 -30.43
N GLN A 12 0.97 29.57 -31.28
CA GLN A 12 -0.43 29.40 -30.89
C GLN A 12 -0.61 28.27 -29.86
N ILE A 13 0.08 27.14 -30.06
CA ILE A 13 0.01 26.00 -29.13
C ILE A 13 0.65 26.35 -27.79
N ILE A 14 1.81 27.03 -27.79
CA ILE A 14 2.46 27.49 -26.54
C ILE A 14 1.54 28.45 -25.79
N ALA A 15 0.87 29.38 -26.48
CA ALA A 15 -0.08 30.29 -25.86
C ALA A 15 -1.22 29.52 -25.17
N ILE A 16 -1.81 28.53 -25.86
CA ILE A 16 -2.87 27.68 -25.30
C ILE A 16 -2.38 26.88 -24.08
N LEU A 17 -1.17 26.32 -24.13
CA LEU A 17 -0.58 25.58 -23.01
C LEU A 17 -0.33 26.47 -21.78
N LYS A 18 0.00 27.75 -21.99
CA LYS A 18 0.13 28.73 -20.91
C LYS A 18 -1.24 29.16 -20.38
N GLU A 19 -2.23 29.34 -21.25
CA GLU A 19 -3.62 29.60 -20.86
C GLU A 19 -4.20 28.45 -20.02
N SER A 20 -3.86 27.18 -20.29
CA SER A 20 -4.32 26.04 -19.48
C SER A 20 -3.78 26.02 -18.05
N GLN A 21 -2.74 26.79 -17.76
CA GLN A 21 -2.20 26.95 -16.40
C GLN A 21 -2.85 28.11 -15.64
N SER A 22 -3.78 28.84 -16.29
CA SER A 22 -4.53 29.91 -15.66
C SER A 22 -5.40 29.36 -14.53
N PRO A 23 -5.49 30.05 -13.37
CA PRO A 23 -6.42 29.68 -12.30
C PRO A 23 -7.88 30.05 -12.64
N ASP A 24 -8.13 30.79 -13.72
CA ASP A 24 -9.48 31.21 -14.12
C ASP A 24 -10.26 30.08 -14.82
N THR A 25 -11.41 29.70 -14.24
CA THR A 25 -12.26 28.62 -14.73
C THR A 25 -12.80 28.88 -16.13
N ALA A 26 -13.15 30.13 -16.46
CA ALA A 26 -13.65 30.47 -17.80
C ALA A 26 -12.56 30.29 -18.86
N THR A 27 -11.33 30.69 -18.55
CA THR A 27 -10.14 30.45 -19.39
C THR A 27 -9.87 28.95 -19.54
N GLN A 28 -9.94 28.15 -18.47
CA GLN A 28 -9.74 26.70 -18.55
C GLN A 28 -10.79 26.01 -19.43
N MET A 29 -12.06 26.38 -19.31
CA MET A 29 -13.13 25.87 -20.16
C MET A 29 -12.91 26.22 -21.63
N ALA A 30 -12.52 27.47 -21.91
CA ALA A 30 -12.22 27.91 -23.27
C ALA A 30 -11.01 27.16 -23.86
N VAL A 31 -9.98 26.90 -23.06
CA VAL A 31 -8.82 26.10 -23.47
C VAL A 31 -9.21 24.66 -23.73
N HIS A 32 -10.05 24.04 -22.89
CA HIS A 32 -10.52 22.68 -23.10
C HIS A 32 -11.25 22.53 -24.45
N MET A 33 -12.17 23.45 -24.77
CA MET A 33 -12.86 23.45 -26.06
C MET A 33 -11.89 23.60 -27.23
N LYS A 34 -10.91 24.52 -27.13
CA LYS A 34 -9.87 24.69 -28.16
C LYS A 34 -9.01 23.43 -28.32
N LEU A 35 -8.66 22.74 -27.24
CA LEU A 35 -7.88 21.51 -27.28
C LEU A 35 -8.65 20.37 -27.95
N GLU A 36 -9.96 20.25 -27.71
CA GLU A 36 -10.82 19.28 -28.40
C GLU A 36 -10.91 19.56 -29.91
N GLU A 37 -11.01 20.83 -30.32
CA GLU A 37 -10.95 21.21 -31.73
C GLU A 37 -9.59 20.87 -32.34
N LEU A 38 -8.49 21.16 -31.65
CA LEU A 38 -7.14 20.88 -32.11
C LEU A 38 -6.83 19.36 -32.22
N ASN A 39 -7.45 18.54 -31.38
CA ASN A 39 -7.33 17.08 -31.43
C ASN A 39 -7.85 16.46 -32.74
N GLN A 40 -8.69 17.18 -33.49
CA GLN A 40 -9.16 16.75 -34.82
C GLN A 40 -8.05 16.86 -35.87
N TYR A 41 -7.02 17.67 -35.64
CA TYR A 41 -5.91 17.86 -36.56
C TYR A 41 -4.81 16.83 -36.32
N PRO A 42 -4.46 16.00 -37.32
CA PRO A 42 -3.47 14.92 -37.12
C PRO A 42 -2.08 15.43 -36.68
N ASP A 43 -1.67 16.59 -37.18
CA ASP A 43 -0.37 17.19 -36.87
C ASP A 43 -0.27 17.77 -35.45
N PHE A 44 -1.39 17.96 -34.75
CA PHE A 44 -1.41 18.54 -33.40
C PHE A 44 -0.53 17.74 -32.43
N ASN A 45 -0.59 16.41 -32.50
CA ASN A 45 0.21 15.52 -31.66
C ASN A 45 1.72 15.66 -31.92
N ASN A 46 2.13 15.99 -33.15
CA ASN A 46 3.53 16.27 -33.48
C ASN A 46 4.01 17.58 -32.84
N TYR A 47 3.15 18.60 -32.74
CA TYR A 47 3.48 19.81 -32.01
C TYR A 47 3.62 19.54 -30.52
N LEU A 48 2.74 18.72 -29.92
CA LEU A 48 2.82 18.41 -28.49
C LEU A 48 4.14 17.70 -28.13
N ILE A 49 4.52 16.67 -28.89
CA ILE A 49 5.80 15.99 -28.65
C ILE A 49 7.00 16.91 -28.92
N TYR A 50 6.90 17.81 -29.90
CA TYR A 50 7.96 18.79 -30.17
C TYR A 50 8.14 19.79 -29.01
N VAL A 51 7.03 20.28 -28.44
CA VAL A 51 7.07 21.17 -27.26
C VAL A 51 7.72 20.45 -26.07
N LEU A 52 7.33 19.20 -25.82
CA LEU A 52 7.91 18.40 -24.73
C LEU A 52 9.42 18.20 -24.90
N THR A 53 9.89 17.85 -26.10
CA THR A 53 11.25 17.30 -26.31
C THR A 53 12.28 18.31 -26.85
N LYS A 54 11.88 19.22 -27.75
CA LYS A 54 12.83 20.12 -28.45
C LYS A 54 12.85 21.55 -27.90
N LEU A 55 11.75 22.03 -27.33
CA LEU A 55 11.59 23.41 -26.84
C LEU A 55 12.19 23.61 -25.44
N LYS A 56 13.49 23.35 -25.31
CA LYS A 56 14.22 23.45 -24.02
C LYS A 56 14.26 24.86 -23.42
N ALA A 57 13.87 25.88 -24.18
CA ALA A 57 13.77 27.27 -23.71
C ALA A 57 12.47 27.56 -22.95
N GLU A 58 11.43 26.74 -23.11
CA GLU A 58 10.18 26.87 -22.36
C GLU A 58 10.30 26.22 -20.98
N ASP A 59 9.46 26.67 -20.05
CA ASP A 59 9.44 26.16 -18.68
C ASP A 59 9.00 24.69 -18.60
N GLU A 60 9.51 23.98 -17.59
CA GLU A 60 9.26 22.56 -17.39
C GLU A 60 7.77 22.21 -17.22
N PRO A 61 6.95 22.99 -16.47
CA PRO A 61 5.52 22.75 -16.37
C PRO A 61 4.80 22.79 -17.73
N THR A 62 5.09 23.79 -18.58
CA THR A 62 4.51 23.91 -19.92
C THR A 62 4.89 22.73 -20.81
N ARG A 63 6.17 22.34 -20.81
CA ARG A 63 6.66 21.18 -21.56
C ARG A 63 6.00 19.88 -21.08
N SER A 64 5.93 19.67 -19.77
CA SER A 64 5.32 18.48 -19.16
C SER A 64 3.82 18.40 -19.43
N LEU A 65 3.09 19.51 -19.31
CA LEU A 65 1.66 19.58 -19.63
C LEU A 65 1.38 19.20 -21.07
N SER A 66 2.24 19.62 -22.01
CA SER A 66 2.15 19.21 -23.41
C SER A 66 2.22 17.69 -23.58
N GLY A 67 3.16 17.05 -22.86
CA GLY A 67 3.28 15.59 -22.83
C GLY A 67 2.07 14.89 -22.19
N LEU A 68 1.48 15.46 -21.14
CA LEU A 68 0.29 14.89 -20.49
C LEU A 68 -0.96 14.99 -21.35
N ILE A 69 -1.13 16.08 -22.12
CA ILE A 69 -2.21 16.19 -23.12
C ILE A 69 -2.00 15.14 -24.21
N LEU A 70 -0.76 14.99 -24.70
CA LEU A 70 -0.43 13.97 -25.69
C LEU A 70 -0.71 12.55 -25.17
N LYS A 71 -0.43 12.28 -23.89
CA LYS A 71 -0.75 11.01 -23.24
C LYS A 71 -2.25 10.70 -23.33
N ASN A 72 -3.08 11.68 -22.97
CA ASN A 72 -4.53 11.53 -23.03
C ASN A 72 -5.02 11.30 -24.46
N ASN A 73 -4.43 11.99 -25.44
CA ASN A 73 -4.75 11.80 -26.86
C ASN A 73 -4.40 10.40 -27.35
N ILE A 74 -3.23 9.86 -26.99
CA ILE A 74 -2.81 8.51 -27.37
C ILE A 74 -3.72 7.47 -26.72
N ARG A 75 -4.09 7.65 -25.44
CA ARG A 75 -5.00 6.73 -24.74
C ARG A 75 -6.40 6.71 -25.34
N ASN A 76 -6.95 7.86 -25.70
CA ASN A 76 -8.34 7.97 -26.15
C ASN A 76 -8.50 7.76 -27.67
N HIS A 77 -7.49 8.14 -28.46
CA HIS A 77 -7.57 8.21 -29.92
C HIS A 77 -6.41 7.49 -30.62
N GLY A 78 -5.56 6.76 -29.90
CA GLY A 78 -4.33 6.16 -30.44
C GLY A 78 -4.53 5.27 -31.66
N ASN A 79 -5.64 4.51 -31.71
CA ASN A 79 -5.96 3.63 -32.83
C ASN A 79 -6.33 4.38 -34.12
N ASN A 80 -6.70 5.67 -34.01
CA ASN A 80 -7.07 6.53 -35.14
C ASN A 80 -5.90 7.40 -35.61
N LEU A 81 -4.78 7.40 -34.89
CA LEU A 81 -3.60 8.18 -35.27
C LEU A 81 -2.91 7.54 -36.48
N ARG A 82 -2.40 8.37 -37.38
CA ARG A 82 -1.67 7.87 -38.54
C ARG A 82 -0.37 7.20 -38.09
N PRO A 83 0.05 6.07 -38.68
CA PRO A 83 1.27 5.38 -38.29
C PRO A 83 2.52 6.26 -38.32
N GLU A 84 2.62 7.22 -39.25
CA GLU A 84 3.79 8.10 -39.34
C GLU A 84 3.92 9.04 -38.12
N ILE A 85 2.79 9.48 -37.55
CA ILE A 85 2.74 10.32 -36.35
C ILE A 85 3.16 9.51 -35.13
N VAL A 86 2.65 8.28 -35.01
CA VAL A 86 3.00 7.39 -33.90
C VAL A 86 4.50 7.08 -33.94
N GLU A 87 5.07 6.80 -35.11
CA GLU A 87 6.49 6.51 -35.25
C GLU A 87 7.38 7.72 -34.93
N TYR A 88 6.94 8.92 -35.32
CA TYR A 88 7.61 10.17 -34.94
C TYR A 88 7.59 10.38 -33.42
N ILE A 89 6.44 10.19 -32.77
CA ILE A 89 6.33 10.30 -31.31
C ILE A 89 7.23 9.27 -30.60
N LYS A 90 7.21 8.01 -31.05
CA LYS A 90 8.08 6.95 -30.52
C LYS A 90 9.55 7.34 -30.59
N HIS A 91 10.00 7.86 -31.73
CA HIS A 91 11.38 8.29 -31.92
C HIS A 91 11.75 9.43 -30.98
N GLU A 92 10.92 10.47 -30.88
CA GLU A 92 11.19 11.64 -30.04
C GLU A 92 11.16 11.29 -28.54
N CYS A 93 10.27 10.41 -28.09
CA CYS A 93 10.26 9.91 -26.72
C CYS A 93 11.58 9.22 -26.36
N LEU A 94 12.08 8.32 -27.24
CA LEU A 94 13.35 7.63 -27.00
C LEU A 94 14.54 8.60 -26.97
N GLN A 95 14.54 9.65 -27.79
CA GLN A 95 15.59 10.68 -27.76
C GLN A 95 15.53 11.57 -26.51
N ALA A 96 14.35 11.76 -25.93
CA ALA A 96 14.14 12.64 -24.77
C ALA A 96 14.17 11.91 -23.41
N ILE A 97 14.42 10.60 -23.40
CA ILE A 97 14.40 9.80 -22.17
C ILE A 97 15.47 10.23 -21.17
N GLY A 98 16.58 10.82 -21.64
CA GLY A 98 17.66 11.38 -20.85
C GLY A 98 17.62 12.90 -20.68
N ASP A 99 16.43 13.53 -20.71
CA ASP A 99 16.32 14.98 -20.45
C ASP A 99 16.88 15.33 -19.07
N THR A 100 17.44 16.54 -18.92
CA THR A 100 18.04 16.98 -17.66
C THR A 100 17.00 17.20 -16.56
N SER A 101 15.75 17.53 -16.91
CA SER A 101 14.66 17.71 -15.95
C SER A 101 14.04 16.35 -15.57
N PRO A 102 14.00 15.98 -14.29
CA PRO A 102 13.31 14.77 -13.82
C PRO A 102 11.82 14.77 -14.17
N LEU A 103 11.16 15.93 -14.17
CA LEU A 103 9.75 16.07 -14.53
C LEU A 103 9.53 15.67 -16.00
N ILE A 104 10.41 16.11 -16.90
CA ILE A 104 10.32 15.77 -18.32
C ILE A 104 10.61 14.29 -18.55
N ARG A 105 11.64 13.72 -17.89
CA ARG A 105 11.91 12.28 -17.95
C ARG A 105 10.72 11.45 -17.48
N ALA A 106 10.09 11.84 -16.37
CA ALA A 106 8.90 11.17 -15.86
C ALA A 106 7.75 11.21 -16.89
N THR A 107 7.48 12.37 -17.48
CA THR A 107 6.43 12.54 -18.51
C THR A 107 6.73 11.76 -19.79
N VAL A 108 7.98 11.73 -20.25
CA VAL A 108 8.42 10.92 -21.39
C VAL A 108 8.24 9.42 -21.08
N GLY A 109 8.63 8.98 -19.88
CA GLY A 109 8.42 7.59 -19.43
C GLY A 109 6.94 7.20 -19.42
N ILE A 110 6.06 8.09 -18.96
CA ILE A 110 4.59 7.88 -19.01
C ILE A 110 4.07 7.78 -20.44
N LEU A 111 4.59 8.60 -21.37
CA LEU A 111 4.22 8.50 -22.78
C LEU A 111 4.67 7.19 -23.40
N ILE A 112 5.91 6.75 -23.11
CA ILE A 112 6.42 5.46 -23.58
C ILE A 112 5.53 4.31 -23.11
N THR A 113 5.18 4.28 -21.82
CA THR A 113 4.33 3.22 -21.26
C THR A 113 2.92 3.30 -21.84
N THR A 114 2.34 4.50 -21.97
CA THR A 114 1.00 4.67 -22.57
C THR A 114 0.95 4.18 -24.03
N ILE A 115 1.99 4.45 -24.82
CA ILE A 115 2.08 3.95 -26.20
C ILE A 115 2.19 2.42 -26.20
N ALA A 116 3.00 1.86 -25.31
CA ALA A 116 3.16 0.42 -25.15
C ALA A 116 1.86 -0.28 -24.71
N SER A 117 1.09 0.30 -23.77
CA SER A 117 -0.18 -0.25 -23.30
C SER A 117 -1.28 -0.17 -24.36
N ASN A 118 -1.43 0.99 -25.04
CA ASN A 118 -2.51 1.16 -26.02
C ASN A 118 -2.26 0.38 -27.33
N GLY A 119 -1.01 0.34 -27.79
CA GLY A 119 -0.63 -0.39 -29.01
C GLY A 119 -0.27 -1.86 -28.75
N GLY A 120 0.05 -2.24 -27.52
CA GLY A 120 0.69 -3.52 -27.19
C GLY A 120 2.19 -3.52 -27.55
N LEU A 121 2.99 -4.18 -26.70
CA LEU A 121 4.44 -4.30 -26.88
C LEU A 121 4.87 -4.93 -28.22
N HIS A 122 4.03 -5.77 -28.81
CA HIS A 122 4.26 -6.39 -30.12
C HIS A 122 4.30 -5.38 -31.27
N ASN A 123 3.59 -4.25 -31.15
CA ASN A 123 3.57 -3.16 -32.13
C ASN A 123 4.73 -2.16 -31.96
N TRP A 124 5.60 -2.38 -30.97
CA TRP A 124 6.84 -1.63 -30.79
C TRP A 124 8.00 -2.57 -30.42
N PRO A 125 8.41 -3.48 -31.33
CA PRO A 125 9.40 -4.52 -31.03
C PRO A 125 10.79 -3.98 -30.70
N GLN A 126 11.12 -2.76 -31.14
CA GLN A 126 12.41 -2.12 -30.87
C GLN A 126 12.47 -1.43 -29.50
N LEU A 127 11.36 -1.33 -28.77
CA LEU A 127 11.30 -0.60 -27.50
C LEU A 127 12.21 -1.23 -26.43
N LEU A 128 11.96 -2.50 -26.08
CA LEU A 128 12.72 -3.19 -25.03
C LEU A 128 14.22 -3.28 -25.36
N PRO A 129 14.63 -3.65 -26.60
CA PRO A 129 16.04 -3.62 -26.96
C PRO A 129 16.68 -2.23 -26.84
N SER A 130 16.01 -1.18 -27.32
CA SER A 130 16.52 0.20 -27.24
C SER A 130 16.68 0.67 -25.80
N LEU A 131 15.67 0.42 -24.95
CA LEU A 131 15.73 0.77 -23.54
C LEU A 131 16.84 0.00 -22.82
N CYS A 132 17.02 -1.29 -23.13
CA CYS A 132 18.11 -2.08 -22.59
C CYS A 132 19.49 -1.53 -23.03
N GLU A 133 19.65 -1.13 -24.29
CA GLU A 133 20.90 -0.52 -24.77
C GLU A 133 21.18 0.83 -24.07
N MET A 134 20.14 1.62 -23.84
CA MET A 134 20.23 2.90 -23.11
C MET A 134 20.70 2.75 -21.66
N LEU A 135 20.50 1.59 -21.03
CA LEU A 135 21.05 1.32 -19.69
C LEU A 135 22.58 1.37 -19.68
N ASP A 136 23.22 0.96 -20.78
CA ASP A 136 24.69 0.92 -20.89
C ASP A 136 25.29 2.30 -21.22
N SER A 137 24.44 3.33 -21.33
CA SER A 137 24.86 4.71 -21.56
C SER A 137 25.70 5.24 -20.39
N GLN A 138 26.73 6.02 -20.72
CA GLN A 138 27.53 6.73 -19.71
C GLN A 138 26.80 7.96 -19.14
N ASP A 139 25.71 8.39 -19.76
CA ASP A 139 24.87 9.48 -19.24
C ASP A 139 23.89 8.94 -18.20
N TYR A 140 24.05 9.39 -16.96
CA TYR A 140 23.18 9.07 -15.84
C TYR A 140 21.70 9.32 -16.15
N ASN A 141 21.36 10.43 -16.80
CA ASN A 141 19.96 10.76 -17.08
C ASN A 141 19.32 9.79 -18.07
N VAL A 142 20.10 9.33 -19.06
CA VAL A 142 19.63 8.34 -20.04
C VAL A 142 19.41 6.99 -19.36
N CYS A 143 20.37 6.56 -18.53
CA CYS A 143 20.28 5.30 -17.80
C CYS A 143 19.09 5.30 -16.82
N GLU A 144 18.94 6.36 -16.01
CA GLU A 144 17.85 6.50 -15.04
C GLU A 144 16.48 6.63 -15.71
N GLY A 145 16.37 7.41 -16.79
CA GLY A 145 15.13 7.52 -17.56
C GLY A 145 14.72 6.20 -18.21
N ALA A 146 15.67 5.43 -18.75
CA ALA A 146 15.43 4.11 -19.30
C ALA A 146 14.98 3.12 -18.22
N PHE A 147 15.61 3.11 -17.04
CA PHE A 147 15.16 2.31 -15.90
C PHE A 147 13.75 2.68 -15.44
N SER A 148 13.43 3.97 -15.33
CA SER A 148 12.09 4.42 -14.94
C SER A 148 11.01 3.97 -15.94
N ALA A 149 11.29 4.01 -17.25
CA ALA A 149 10.38 3.49 -18.27
C ALA A 149 10.25 1.96 -18.20
N LEU A 150 11.37 1.25 -18.03
CA LEU A 150 11.38 -0.21 -17.91
C LEU A 150 10.62 -0.69 -16.68
N GLN A 151 10.77 -0.03 -15.53
CA GLN A 151 10.06 -0.39 -14.30
C GLN A 151 8.54 -0.35 -14.51
N LYS A 152 8.02 0.73 -15.09
CA LYS A 152 6.59 0.86 -15.41
C LYS A 152 6.11 -0.18 -16.42
N ILE A 153 6.94 -0.52 -17.42
CA ILE A 153 6.62 -1.60 -18.36
C ILE A 153 6.57 -2.96 -17.65
N CYS A 154 7.47 -3.20 -16.69
CA CYS A 154 7.49 -4.42 -15.89
C CYS A 154 6.24 -4.52 -14.99
N GLU A 155 5.80 -3.41 -14.42
CA GLU A 155 4.57 -3.29 -13.62
C GLU A 155 3.31 -3.57 -14.46
N ASP A 156 3.13 -2.85 -15.57
CA ASP A 156 1.92 -2.91 -16.39
C ASP A 156 1.81 -4.20 -17.24
N HIS A 157 2.94 -4.84 -17.59
CA HIS A 157 2.98 -5.91 -18.59
C HIS A 157 3.78 -7.14 -18.15
N ALA A 158 3.86 -7.42 -16.84
CA ALA A 158 4.65 -8.53 -16.30
C ALA A 158 4.40 -9.87 -17.01
N GLU A 159 3.13 -10.21 -17.24
CA GLU A 159 2.73 -11.47 -17.89
C GLU A 159 3.16 -11.55 -19.37
N VAL A 160 3.05 -10.44 -20.09
CA VAL A 160 3.35 -10.40 -21.53
C VAL A 160 4.86 -10.54 -21.77
N LEU A 161 5.69 -10.09 -20.84
CA LEU A 161 7.15 -10.14 -20.93
C LEU A 161 7.70 -11.58 -20.84
N ASP A 162 7.00 -12.52 -20.21
CA ASP A 162 7.40 -13.94 -20.22
C ASP A 162 6.78 -14.72 -21.40
N SER A 163 5.96 -14.06 -22.22
CA SER A 163 5.27 -14.72 -23.33
C SER A 163 6.23 -15.08 -24.46
N ALA A 164 5.94 -16.23 -25.11
CA ALA A 164 6.66 -16.63 -26.32
C ALA A 164 6.40 -15.67 -27.51
N ALA A 165 5.29 -14.92 -27.48
CA ALA A 165 4.92 -13.97 -28.54
C ALA A 165 5.93 -12.83 -28.70
N LEU A 166 6.58 -12.40 -27.62
CA LEU A 166 7.66 -11.41 -27.63
C LEU A 166 9.06 -12.02 -27.67
N ASN A 167 9.17 -13.34 -27.92
CA ASN A 167 10.43 -14.08 -27.87
C ASN A 167 11.11 -14.04 -26.49
N ARG A 168 10.32 -14.05 -25.40
CA ARG A 168 10.78 -14.12 -24.00
C ARG A 168 11.89 -13.10 -23.66
N PRO A 169 11.60 -11.79 -23.73
CA PRO A 169 12.58 -10.74 -23.46
C PRO A 169 13.21 -10.82 -22.06
N LEU A 170 12.51 -11.39 -21.07
CA LEU A 170 13.01 -11.55 -19.70
C LEU A 170 14.31 -12.37 -19.60
N ASN A 171 14.57 -13.29 -20.54
CA ASN A 171 15.81 -14.06 -20.58
C ASN A 171 17.06 -13.17 -20.74
N ILE A 172 16.90 -11.97 -21.28
CA ILE A 172 17.98 -10.98 -21.45
C ILE A 172 17.89 -9.90 -20.37
N MET A 173 16.68 -9.43 -20.08
CA MET A 173 16.44 -8.32 -19.17
C MET A 173 16.84 -8.65 -17.73
N ILE A 174 16.47 -9.83 -17.21
CA ILE A 174 16.74 -10.18 -15.81
C ILE A 174 18.24 -10.26 -15.52
N PRO A 175 19.06 -11.01 -16.28
CA PRO A 175 20.51 -10.99 -16.07
C PRO A 175 21.12 -9.60 -16.22
N LYS A 176 20.56 -8.76 -17.11
CA LYS A 176 21.00 -7.39 -17.29
C LYS A 176 20.72 -6.53 -16.07
N PHE A 177 19.51 -6.56 -15.52
CA PHE A 177 19.15 -5.81 -14.32
C PHE A 177 20.02 -6.19 -13.12
N MET A 178 20.31 -7.48 -12.94
CA MET A 178 21.19 -7.95 -11.86
C MET A 178 22.60 -7.34 -11.91
N GLN A 179 23.13 -6.98 -13.09
CA GLN A 179 24.44 -6.32 -13.20
C GLN A 179 24.45 -4.92 -12.56
N TYR A 180 23.30 -4.26 -12.47
CA TYR A 180 23.16 -2.92 -11.90
C TYR A 180 22.98 -2.92 -10.38
N PHE A 181 22.92 -4.09 -9.74
CA PHE A 181 22.80 -4.17 -8.29
C PHE A 181 24.05 -3.64 -7.58
N SER A 182 25.22 -3.70 -8.22
CA SER A 182 26.46 -3.11 -7.69
C SER A 182 26.77 -1.72 -8.25
N HIS A 183 25.79 -1.04 -8.83
CA HIS A 183 25.99 0.29 -9.40
C HIS A 183 26.27 1.34 -8.31
N ASN A 184 27.11 2.34 -8.60
CA ASN A 184 27.49 3.36 -7.62
C ASN A 184 26.31 4.23 -7.15
N ASP A 185 25.37 4.49 -8.05
CA ASP A 185 24.19 5.30 -7.78
C ASP A 185 23.05 4.45 -7.15
N PRO A 186 22.53 4.84 -5.97
CA PRO A 186 21.49 4.08 -5.27
C PRO A 186 20.15 4.04 -6.01
N LYS A 187 19.80 5.09 -6.76
CA LYS A 187 18.54 5.14 -7.49
C LYS A 187 18.50 4.09 -8.59
N ILE A 188 19.63 3.88 -9.27
CA ILE A 188 19.78 2.83 -10.29
C ILE A 188 19.70 1.44 -9.64
N ARG A 189 20.35 1.23 -8.48
CA ARG A 189 20.23 -0.03 -7.73
C ARG A 189 18.78 -0.32 -7.36
N SER A 190 18.07 0.68 -6.83
CA SER A 190 16.65 0.61 -6.46
C SER A 190 15.78 0.23 -7.66
N HIS A 191 15.90 0.93 -8.79
CA HIS A 191 15.15 0.60 -10.01
C HIS A 191 15.42 -0.82 -10.52
N ALA A 192 16.67 -1.29 -10.46
CA ALA A 192 17.03 -2.61 -10.93
C ALA A 192 16.36 -3.72 -10.08
N ILE A 193 16.32 -3.56 -8.75
CA ILE A 193 15.65 -4.49 -7.84
C ILE A 193 14.13 -4.43 -8.06
N ALA A 194 13.57 -3.21 -8.12
CA ALA A 194 12.15 -3.00 -8.35
C ALA A 194 11.68 -3.64 -9.67
N CYS A 195 12.46 -3.55 -10.75
CA CYS A 195 12.12 -4.23 -12.01
C CYS A 195 12.01 -5.75 -11.83
N ILE A 196 12.96 -6.38 -11.12
CA ILE A 196 12.95 -7.84 -10.92
C ILE A 196 11.81 -8.30 -10.00
N ASN A 197 11.49 -7.49 -8.99
CA ASN A 197 10.45 -7.76 -8.00
C ASN A 197 9.09 -8.13 -8.63
N HIS A 198 8.68 -7.45 -9.72
CA HIS A 198 7.43 -7.72 -10.45
C HIS A 198 7.32 -9.15 -11.04
N PHE A 199 8.43 -9.88 -11.14
CA PHE A 199 8.46 -11.22 -11.73
C PHE A 199 8.57 -12.36 -10.71
N ILE A 200 8.60 -12.05 -9.41
CA ILE A 200 8.75 -13.04 -8.34
C ILE A 200 7.46 -13.86 -8.18
N ILE A 201 6.33 -13.21 -7.92
CA ILE A 201 5.02 -13.86 -7.71
C ILE A 201 4.60 -14.68 -8.93
N ASN A 202 4.81 -14.14 -10.13
CA ASN A 202 4.48 -14.80 -11.40
C ASN A 202 5.39 -15.99 -11.74
N ARG A 203 6.40 -16.28 -10.91
CA ARG A 203 7.35 -17.40 -11.12
C ARG A 203 7.98 -17.41 -12.51
N SER A 204 8.38 -16.24 -13.01
CA SER A 204 8.93 -16.14 -14.36
C SER A 204 10.07 -17.13 -14.55
N GLN A 205 10.05 -17.89 -15.65
CA GLN A 205 11.03 -18.93 -15.89
C GLN A 205 12.45 -18.38 -15.95
N ALA A 206 12.62 -17.17 -16.51
CA ALA A 206 13.91 -16.49 -16.58
C ALA A 206 14.44 -16.17 -15.17
N LEU A 207 13.59 -15.66 -14.26
CA LEU A 207 14.00 -15.38 -12.88
C LEU A 207 14.32 -16.67 -12.13
N MET A 208 13.49 -17.70 -12.28
CA MET A 208 13.65 -18.96 -11.56
C MET A 208 14.95 -19.69 -11.90
N LEU A 209 15.52 -19.48 -13.10
CA LEU A 209 16.85 -19.97 -13.47
C LEU A 209 17.99 -19.23 -12.78
N HIS A 210 17.77 -17.97 -12.39
CA HIS A 210 18.76 -17.09 -11.76
C HIS A 210 18.48 -16.79 -10.28
N ILE A 211 17.55 -17.54 -9.67
CA ILE A 211 17.01 -17.25 -8.34
C ILE A 211 18.07 -17.22 -7.24
N ASP A 212 19.05 -18.12 -7.28
CA ASP A 212 20.10 -18.18 -6.24
C ASP A 212 20.99 -16.95 -6.27
N ALA A 213 21.41 -16.55 -7.48
CA ALA A 213 22.21 -15.36 -7.68
C ALA A 213 21.43 -14.09 -7.30
N PHE A 214 20.11 -14.09 -7.53
CA PHE A 214 19.25 -12.99 -7.10
C PHE A 214 19.19 -12.90 -5.57
N ILE A 215 18.94 -14.02 -4.87
CA ILE A 215 18.93 -14.08 -3.40
C ILE A 215 20.28 -13.65 -2.81
N GLU A 216 21.39 -14.15 -3.35
CA GLU A 216 22.74 -13.73 -2.90
C GLU A 216 22.94 -12.23 -3.06
N SER A 217 22.48 -11.66 -4.18
CA SER A 217 22.61 -10.23 -4.43
C SER A 217 21.71 -9.38 -3.52
N LEU A 218 20.51 -9.85 -3.18
CA LEU A 218 19.66 -9.19 -2.17
C LEU A 218 20.35 -9.16 -0.79
N PHE A 219 21.02 -10.25 -0.40
CA PHE A 219 21.78 -10.26 0.86
C PHE A 219 22.95 -9.27 0.84
N ASN A 220 23.66 -9.15 -0.28
CA ASN A 220 24.73 -8.15 -0.42
C ASN A 220 24.19 -6.71 -0.32
N LEU A 221 22.96 -6.48 -0.77
CA LEU A 221 22.28 -5.18 -0.73
C LEU A 221 21.52 -4.90 0.57
N SER A 222 21.41 -5.87 1.48
CA SER A 222 20.73 -5.71 2.76
C SER A 222 21.34 -4.59 3.62
N SER A 223 22.63 -4.31 3.46
CA SER A 223 23.37 -3.30 4.21
C SER A 223 23.49 -1.96 3.48
N ASP A 224 22.69 -1.72 2.43
CA ASP A 224 22.73 -0.48 1.67
C ASP A 224 22.29 0.72 2.52
N ASP A 225 22.97 1.86 2.35
CA ASP A 225 22.69 3.10 3.08
C ASP A 225 21.41 3.79 2.58
N ASP A 226 20.99 3.53 1.34
CA ASP A 226 19.80 4.12 0.74
C ASP A 226 18.51 3.42 1.14
N HIS A 227 17.52 4.20 1.57
CA HIS A 227 16.24 3.66 2.07
C HIS A 227 15.40 3.02 0.97
N GLU A 228 15.40 3.55 -0.27
CA GLU A 228 14.63 2.97 -1.38
C GLU A 228 15.22 1.62 -1.81
N VAL A 229 16.55 1.46 -1.75
CA VAL A 229 17.19 0.16 -1.98
C VAL A 229 16.76 -0.84 -0.91
N ARG A 230 16.87 -0.47 0.39
CA ARG A 230 16.47 -1.36 1.49
C ARG A 230 15.00 -1.75 1.42
N LYS A 231 14.12 -0.80 1.08
CA LYS A 231 12.69 -1.03 0.88
C LYS A 231 12.44 -2.11 -0.17
N ASN A 232 13.06 -1.96 -1.35
CA ASN A 232 12.93 -2.95 -2.43
C ASN A 232 13.55 -4.32 -2.09
N VAL A 233 14.61 -4.35 -1.27
CA VAL A 233 15.19 -5.61 -0.77
C VAL A 233 14.20 -6.30 0.18
N CYS A 234 13.60 -5.57 1.12
CA CYS A 234 12.56 -6.12 2.00
C CYS A 234 11.39 -6.68 1.20
N HIS A 235 10.83 -5.88 0.29
CA HIS A 235 9.75 -6.27 -0.59
C HIS A 235 10.07 -7.53 -1.41
N GLY A 236 11.27 -7.60 -1.98
CA GLY A 236 11.74 -8.78 -2.72
C GLY A 236 11.82 -10.04 -1.85
N LEU A 237 12.29 -9.92 -0.60
CA LEU A 237 12.35 -11.05 0.35
C LEU A 237 10.94 -11.50 0.79
N VAL A 238 9.98 -10.58 0.98
CA VAL A 238 8.58 -10.90 1.29
C VAL A 238 7.97 -11.72 0.16
N MET A 239 8.08 -11.27 -1.09
CA MET A 239 7.56 -12.02 -2.24
C MET A 239 8.27 -13.38 -2.43
N LEU A 240 9.57 -13.47 -2.16
CA LEU A 240 10.29 -14.74 -2.22
C LEU A 240 9.83 -15.73 -1.14
N LEU A 241 9.34 -15.24 0.00
CA LEU A 241 8.80 -16.06 1.08
C LEU A 241 7.59 -16.86 0.62
N GLU A 242 6.69 -16.23 -0.13
CA GLU A 242 5.46 -16.85 -0.65
C GLU A 242 5.74 -17.86 -1.76
N VAL A 243 6.79 -17.63 -2.55
CA VAL A 243 7.02 -18.36 -3.80
C VAL A 243 8.12 -19.41 -3.70
N ARG A 244 9.22 -19.10 -3.02
CA ARG A 244 10.47 -19.89 -2.97
C ARG A 244 11.02 -20.03 -1.55
N MET A 245 10.13 -20.33 -0.60
CA MET A 245 10.50 -20.70 0.76
C MET A 245 11.59 -21.80 0.81
N ASP A 246 11.58 -22.74 -0.15
CA ASP A 246 12.59 -23.81 -0.26
C ASP A 246 14.03 -23.28 -0.34
N ARG A 247 14.24 -22.12 -0.95
CA ARG A 247 15.56 -21.49 -1.09
C ARG A 247 15.90 -20.53 0.03
N LEU A 248 14.88 -19.93 0.67
CA LEU A 248 15.09 -19.05 1.81
C LEU A 248 15.36 -19.83 3.10
N LEU A 249 14.80 -21.04 3.25
CA LEU A 249 14.88 -21.85 4.46
C LEU A 249 16.30 -21.98 5.06
N PRO A 250 17.36 -22.26 4.26
CA PRO A 250 18.73 -22.34 4.79
C PRO A 250 19.29 -21.04 5.38
N HIS A 251 18.71 -19.90 5.00
CA HIS A 251 19.13 -18.55 5.37
C HIS A 251 18.11 -17.84 6.28
N MET A 252 17.05 -18.55 6.73
CA MET A 252 15.98 -17.95 7.54
C MET A 252 16.45 -17.27 8.82
N PRO A 253 17.40 -17.80 9.60
CA PRO A 253 17.90 -17.10 10.78
C PRO A 253 18.45 -15.71 10.45
N GLN A 254 19.24 -15.59 9.38
CA GLN A 254 19.82 -14.33 8.92
C GLN A 254 18.75 -13.38 8.36
N ILE A 255 17.76 -13.92 7.63
CA ILE A 255 16.63 -13.13 7.12
C ILE A 255 15.82 -12.56 8.30
N ILE A 256 15.52 -13.37 9.31
CA ILE A 256 14.75 -12.92 10.48
C ILE A 256 15.52 -11.85 11.25
N GLU A 257 16.82 -12.04 11.50
CA GLU A 257 17.65 -11.01 12.15
C GLU A 257 17.68 -9.71 11.36
N TYR A 258 17.77 -9.80 10.03
CA TYR A 258 17.70 -8.64 9.15
C TYR A 258 16.33 -7.95 9.22
N MET A 259 15.23 -8.71 9.12
CA MET A 259 13.87 -8.16 9.18
C MET A 259 13.57 -7.54 10.55
N LEU A 260 14.00 -8.15 11.66
CA LEU A 260 13.85 -7.58 13.00
C LEU A 260 14.52 -6.20 13.13
N MET A 261 15.65 -6.02 12.45
CA MET A 261 16.35 -4.75 12.40
C MET A 261 15.62 -3.76 11.48
N ARG A 262 15.12 -4.20 10.32
CA ARG A 262 14.46 -3.32 9.34
C ARG A 262 13.04 -2.91 9.72
N THR A 263 12.30 -3.73 10.47
CA THR A 263 11.02 -3.33 11.09
C THR A 263 11.20 -2.14 12.05
N GLN A 264 12.44 -1.83 12.45
CA GLN A 264 12.80 -0.71 13.31
C GLN A 264 13.58 0.38 12.57
N ASP A 265 13.55 0.40 11.23
CA ASP A 265 14.18 1.44 10.43
C ASP A 265 13.58 2.82 10.75
N SER A 266 14.37 3.88 10.53
CA SER A 266 13.91 5.26 10.68
C SER A 266 12.99 5.71 9.55
N ASP A 267 13.08 5.05 8.40
CA ASP A 267 12.17 5.26 7.28
C ASP A 267 10.94 4.36 7.42
N ASP A 268 9.76 4.96 7.54
CA ASP A 268 8.50 4.23 7.74
C ASP A 268 8.17 3.30 6.57
N GLY A 269 8.59 3.65 5.34
CA GLY A 269 8.41 2.81 4.16
C GLY A 269 9.22 1.51 4.23
N VAL A 270 10.48 1.59 4.64
CA VAL A 270 11.31 0.39 4.89
C VAL A 270 10.74 -0.44 6.04
N ALA A 271 10.33 0.21 7.13
CA ALA A 271 9.77 -0.48 8.29
C ALA A 271 8.45 -1.19 7.97
N LEU A 272 7.60 -0.59 7.13
CA LEU A 272 6.36 -1.19 6.65
C LEU A 272 6.62 -2.45 5.83
N GLU A 273 7.43 -2.37 4.78
CA GLU A 273 7.77 -3.53 3.94
C GLU A 273 8.44 -4.66 4.75
N ALA A 274 9.30 -4.31 5.71
CA ALA A 274 9.88 -5.29 6.62
C ALA A 274 8.87 -5.89 7.60
N SER A 275 7.79 -5.18 7.92
CA SER A 275 6.74 -5.67 8.80
C SER A 275 5.79 -6.66 8.10
N GLU A 276 5.57 -6.47 6.80
CA GLU A 276 4.77 -7.38 5.98
C GLU A 276 5.38 -8.78 5.94
N PHE A 277 6.70 -8.91 6.07
CA PHE A 277 7.38 -10.18 6.24
C PHE A 277 6.79 -11.04 7.37
N TRP A 278 6.37 -10.42 8.49
CA TRP A 278 5.81 -11.17 9.61
C TRP A 278 4.42 -11.73 9.31
N LEU A 279 3.62 -11.01 8.51
CA LEU A 279 2.32 -11.47 8.03
C LEU A 279 2.52 -12.66 7.08
N SER A 280 3.30 -12.47 6.02
CA SER A 280 3.57 -13.52 5.04
C SER A 280 4.24 -14.74 5.67
N LEU A 281 5.09 -14.57 6.71
CA LEU A 281 5.68 -15.68 7.44
C LEU A 281 4.67 -16.41 8.33
N ALA A 282 3.74 -15.69 8.96
CA ALA A 282 2.74 -16.28 9.85
C ALA A 282 1.77 -17.23 9.13
N GLU A 283 1.52 -17.00 7.85
CA GLU A 283 0.74 -17.90 6.98
C GLU A 283 1.46 -19.21 6.64
N GLN A 284 2.77 -19.30 6.88
CA GLN A 284 3.57 -20.46 6.53
C GLN A 284 3.51 -21.53 7.63
N ASN A 285 3.35 -22.79 7.23
CA ASN A 285 3.30 -23.92 8.16
C ASN A 285 4.55 -24.06 9.06
N ILE A 286 5.69 -23.52 8.63
CA ILE A 286 6.96 -23.55 9.38
C ILE A 286 7.11 -22.37 10.35
N CYS A 287 6.18 -21.41 10.36
CA CYS A 287 6.29 -20.16 11.12
C CYS A 287 6.72 -20.40 12.56
N LYS A 288 5.99 -21.28 13.24
CA LYS A 288 6.21 -21.60 14.65
C LYS A 288 7.64 -22.08 14.89
N ASP A 289 8.10 -23.06 14.12
CA ASP A 289 9.43 -23.67 14.29
C ASP A 289 10.57 -22.65 14.11
N VAL A 290 10.44 -21.76 13.12
CA VAL A 290 11.49 -20.80 12.78
C VAL A 290 11.46 -19.58 13.70
N LEU A 291 10.27 -19.12 14.11
CA LEU A 291 10.09 -17.84 14.80
C LEU A 291 10.08 -17.96 16.34
N THR A 292 9.85 -19.16 16.92
CA THR A 292 9.89 -19.36 18.39
C THR A 292 11.11 -18.72 19.09
N PRO A 293 12.35 -18.84 18.59
CA PRO A 293 13.53 -18.25 19.25
C PRO A 293 13.54 -16.71 19.24
N TYR A 294 12.83 -16.11 18.29
CA TYR A 294 12.86 -14.68 18.00
C TYR A 294 11.61 -13.94 18.49
N LEU A 295 10.52 -14.66 18.80
CA LEU A 295 9.27 -14.10 19.30
C LEU A 295 9.44 -13.15 20.50
N PRO A 296 10.33 -13.41 21.50
CA PRO A 296 10.57 -12.49 22.60
C PRO A 296 11.16 -11.13 22.17
N GLN A 297 11.86 -11.08 21.04
CA GLN A 297 12.40 -9.85 20.47
C GLN A 297 11.38 -9.18 19.54
N LEU A 298 10.64 -9.97 18.76
CA LEU A 298 9.66 -9.48 17.80
C LEU A 298 8.45 -8.82 18.47
N ALA A 299 7.86 -9.45 19.49
CA ALA A 299 6.61 -8.95 20.09
C ALA A 299 6.73 -7.51 20.63
N PRO A 300 7.79 -7.10 21.37
CA PRO A 300 7.99 -5.71 21.76
C PRO A 300 8.12 -4.75 20.57
N ILE A 301 8.71 -5.19 19.46
CA ILE A 301 8.88 -4.38 18.26
C ILE A 301 7.52 -4.12 17.61
N LEU A 302 6.70 -5.16 17.43
CA LEU A 302 5.34 -5.03 16.87
C LEU A 302 4.47 -4.13 17.74
N VAL A 303 4.46 -4.33 19.06
CA VAL A 303 3.68 -3.48 19.98
C VAL A 303 4.16 -2.02 19.94
N ARG A 304 5.45 -1.76 19.73
CA ARG A 304 5.95 -0.40 19.51
C ARG A 304 5.50 0.17 18.16
N GLY A 305 5.50 -0.65 17.11
CA GLY A 305 5.03 -0.29 15.77
C GLY A 305 3.54 0.04 15.73
N MET A 306 2.76 -0.47 16.68
CA MET A 306 1.34 -0.12 16.85
C MET A 306 1.09 1.30 17.37
N ARG A 307 2.10 2.09 17.75
CA ARG A 307 1.88 3.46 18.23
C ARG A 307 1.51 4.38 17.06
N TYR A 308 0.57 5.31 17.26
CA TYR A 308 0.29 6.34 16.26
C TYR A 308 1.55 7.18 16.00
N SER A 309 1.84 7.45 14.72
CA SER A 309 2.86 8.43 14.37
C SER A 309 2.37 9.85 14.66
N GLU A 310 3.29 10.82 14.77
CA GLU A 310 2.89 12.23 14.93
C GLU A 310 2.04 12.72 13.75
N ILE A 311 2.31 12.21 12.54
CA ILE A 311 1.56 12.52 11.32
C ILE A 311 0.14 11.96 11.43
N ASP A 312 -0.02 10.71 11.87
CA ASP A 312 -1.35 10.10 12.08
C ASP A 312 -2.17 10.90 13.09
N ILE A 313 -1.56 11.30 14.21
CA ILE A 313 -2.23 12.10 15.25
C ILE A 313 -2.72 13.43 14.67
N ILE A 314 -1.95 14.06 13.78
CA ILE A 314 -2.34 15.30 13.12
C ILE A 314 -3.47 15.06 12.11
N LEU A 315 -3.36 14.03 11.27
CA LEU A 315 -4.34 13.68 10.24
C LEU A 315 -5.69 13.26 10.84
N LEU A 316 -5.65 12.42 11.87
CA LEU A 316 -6.82 12.00 12.67
C LEU A 316 -7.48 13.14 13.43
N LYS A 317 -6.90 14.35 13.36
CA LYS A 317 -7.23 15.45 14.25
C LYS A 317 -7.30 14.96 15.69
N GLY A 318 -6.36 14.09 16.12
CA GLY A 318 -6.41 13.36 17.40
C GLY A 318 -6.38 14.23 18.66
N ASN A 319 -6.33 15.57 18.51
CA ASN A 319 -6.52 16.56 19.56
C ASN A 319 -7.94 17.16 19.61
N ILE A 320 -8.80 16.86 18.62
CA ILE A 320 -10.20 17.23 18.61
C ILE A 320 -10.95 16.19 19.43
N GLU A 321 -11.40 16.61 20.61
CA GLU A 321 -12.21 15.79 21.48
C GLU A 321 -13.71 15.95 21.21
N ASP A 322 -14.14 17.09 20.65
CA ASP A 322 -15.56 17.41 20.44
C ASP A 322 -15.80 17.86 18.99
N ASP A 323 -16.50 17.04 18.20
CA ASP A 323 -16.90 17.33 16.82
C ASP A 323 -18.32 16.87 16.44
N ASP A 324 -19.10 16.38 17.40
CA ASP A 324 -20.50 15.97 17.25
C ASP A 324 -21.42 17.02 16.61
N MET A 325 -21.18 18.31 16.89
CA MET A 325 -21.95 19.43 16.34
C MET A 325 -21.44 19.93 14.98
N VAL A 326 -20.32 19.39 14.48
CA VAL A 326 -19.80 19.72 13.16
C VAL A 326 -20.55 18.86 12.15
N PRO A 327 -21.21 19.39 11.11
CA PRO A 327 -21.84 18.56 10.08
C PRO A 327 -20.81 17.73 9.31
N ASP A 328 -21.14 16.50 8.95
CA ASP A 328 -20.34 15.71 7.99
C ASP A 328 -20.32 16.40 6.63
N ARG A 329 -19.20 16.32 5.92
CA ARG A 329 -19.11 16.86 4.57
C ARG A 329 -19.67 15.85 3.59
N GLU A 330 -20.19 16.33 2.46
CA GLU A 330 -20.67 15.43 1.39
C GLU A 330 -19.54 14.51 0.86
N GLU A 331 -18.29 14.98 0.91
CA GLU A 331 -17.09 14.21 0.54
C GLU A 331 -16.77 13.05 1.50
N ASP A 332 -17.27 13.10 2.75
CA ASP A 332 -17.05 12.06 3.76
C ASP A 332 -18.08 10.90 3.64
N ILE A 333 -19.17 11.10 2.89
CA ILE A 333 -20.25 10.12 2.77
C ILE A 333 -19.94 9.11 1.65
N ARG A 334 -19.50 7.90 2.01
CA ARG A 334 -19.24 6.81 1.05
C ARG A 334 -20.53 6.35 0.33
N PRO A 335 -20.49 6.05 -0.99
CA PRO A 335 -21.61 5.45 -1.69
C PRO A 335 -22.01 4.09 -1.09
N ARG A 336 -23.25 3.95 -0.64
CA ARG A 336 -23.80 2.68 -0.13
C ARG A 336 -24.66 2.01 -1.20
N PHE A 337 -24.31 0.77 -1.55
CA PHE A 337 -25.07 -0.04 -2.52
C PHE A 337 -25.93 -1.08 -1.82
N HIS A 338 -27.19 -1.21 -2.23
CA HIS A 338 -28.07 -2.25 -1.73
C HIS A 338 -27.65 -3.62 -2.28
N LYS A 339 -27.20 -4.54 -1.40
CA LYS A 339 -27.03 -5.95 -1.75
C LYS A 339 -28.40 -6.65 -1.64
N SER A 340 -28.86 -7.29 -2.72
CA SER A 340 -30.08 -8.09 -2.72
C SER A 340 -29.90 -9.30 -1.80
N ARG A 341 -30.89 -9.59 -0.94
CA ARG A 341 -30.83 -10.73 0.00
C ARG A 341 -30.67 -12.06 -0.77
N SER A 342 -29.51 -12.70 -0.63
CA SER A 342 -29.33 -14.12 -0.96
C SER A 342 -30.03 -14.95 0.11
N HIS A 343 -30.86 -15.91 -0.30
CA HIS A 343 -31.49 -16.85 0.64
C HIS A 343 -30.44 -17.91 1.05
N ALA A 344 -29.60 -17.58 2.03
CA ALA A 344 -28.82 -18.59 2.75
C ALA A 344 -29.77 -19.38 3.66
N ILE A 345 -30.01 -20.65 3.31
CA ILE A 345 -30.74 -21.58 4.17
C ILE A 345 -29.79 -21.95 5.31
N LYS A 346 -30.09 -21.51 6.54
CA LYS A 346 -29.43 -22.03 7.76
C LYS A 346 -29.81 -23.52 7.91
N SER A 347 -29.04 -24.43 7.33
CA SER A 347 -29.11 -25.87 7.62
C SER A 347 -28.18 -26.18 8.78
N GLY A 348 -28.75 -26.65 9.89
CA GLY A 348 -28.01 -27.23 11.00
C GLY A 348 -27.29 -28.52 10.59
N GLU A 349 -26.11 -28.71 11.19
CA GLU A 349 -25.27 -29.91 11.25
C GLU A 349 -24.53 -30.38 9.97
N ALA A 350 -23.20 -30.31 10.10
CA ALA A 350 -22.16 -31.17 9.53
C ALA A 350 -21.95 -31.22 8.00
N GLY A 351 -20.89 -30.53 7.57
CA GLY A 351 -19.94 -31.09 6.60
C GLY A 351 -19.78 -30.33 5.28
N GLY A 352 -18.62 -29.67 5.14
CA GLY A 352 -17.90 -29.60 3.87
C GLY A 352 -17.97 -28.27 3.11
N GLY A 353 -16.93 -27.46 3.30
CA GLY A 353 -16.20 -26.74 2.25
C GLY A 353 -17.00 -25.82 1.33
N GLY A 354 -17.08 -24.55 1.72
CA GLY A 354 -17.31 -23.43 0.82
C GLY A 354 -16.70 -22.21 1.48
N ASP A 355 -15.61 -21.71 0.89
CA ASP A 355 -14.92 -20.48 1.30
C ASP A 355 -15.91 -19.31 1.21
N GLU A 356 -16.46 -18.92 2.35
CA GLU A 356 -16.94 -17.55 2.55
C GLU A 356 -15.76 -16.85 3.25
N GLU A 357 -15.03 -16.06 2.47
CA GLU A 357 -14.14 -15.02 3.00
C GLU A 357 -15.04 -14.04 3.78
N ASP A 358 -15.25 -14.33 5.07
CA ASP A 358 -15.72 -13.35 6.03
C ASP A 358 -14.64 -12.26 6.10
N ASP A 359 -14.85 -11.17 5.36
CA ASP A 359 -14.18 -9.87 5.53
C ASP A 359 -14.52 -9.24 6.91
N ASP A 360 -14.50 -10.03 7.98
CA ASP A 360 -14.81 -9.64 9.36
C ASP A 360 -13.67 -8.87 10.04
N PHE A 361 -12.66 -8.42 9.28
CA PHE A 361 -11.63 -7.52 9.79
C PHE A 361 -12.02 -6.03 9.72
N ASP A 362 -13.16 -5.66 9.11
CA ASP A 362 -13.55 -4.26 8.87
C ASP A 362 -14.58 -3.70 9.89
N GLY A 363 -14.46 -4.08 11.16
CA GLY A 363 -15.45 -3.78 12.20
C GLY A 363 -15.22 -2.54 13.08
N GLY A 364 -14.31 -1.61 12.73
CA GLY A 364 -14.20 -0.35 13.50
C GLY A 364 -12.84 0.35 13.55
N LEU A 365 -11.92 0.09 12.63
CA LEU A 365 -10.66 0.84 12.53
C LEU A 365 -10.43 1.51 11.17
N ASP A 366 -11.33 1.35 10.19
CA ASP A 366 -11.04 1.68 8.78
C ASP A 366 -11.84 2.87 8.19
N ASP A 367 -12.44 3.73 9.04
CA ASP A 367 -13.33 4.80 8.57
C ASP A 367 -12.78 6.23 8.62
N ASP A 368 -11.62 6.47 8.01
CA ASP A 368 -11.25 7.82 7.56
C ASP A 368 -10.45 7.76 6.24
N SER A 369 -10.87 8.51 5.23
CA SER A 369 -10.43 8.38 3.83
C SER A 369 -8.93 8.65 3.59
N SER A 370 -8.25 9.33 4.52
CA SER A 370 -6.78 9.48 4.51
C SER A 370 -6.03 8.43 5.34
N LEU A 371 -6.75 7.66 6.15
CA LEU A 371 -6.23 6.64 7.07
C LEU A 371 -6.62 5.21 6.67
N SER A 372 -7.33 5.05 5.55
CA SER A 372 -7.52 3.76 4.86
C SER A 372 -6.21 3.24 4.25
N GLU A 373 -5.21 4.11 4.05
CA GLU A 373 -3.90 3.67 3.57
C GLU A 373 -3.24 2.71 4.57
N TRP A 374 -2.82 1.56 4.06
CA TRP A 374 -2.09 0.54 4.81
C TRP A 374 -0.77 1.13 5.34
N ASN A 375 -0.54 1.02 6.65
CA ASN A 375 0.59 1.66 7.33
C ASN A 375 1.22 0.74 8.38
N LEU A 376 2.38 1.17 8.91
CA LEU A 376 3.18 0.38 9.86
C LEU A 376 2.39 -0.05 11.10
N ARG A 377 1.50 0.82 11.58
CA ARG A 377 0.65 0.56 12.75
C ARG A 377 -0.34 -0.57 12.48
N LYS A 378 -1.09 -0.50 11.38
CA LYS A 378 -2.04 -1.56 10.97
C LYS A 378 -1.30 -2.87 10.71
N CYS A 379 -0.19 -2.81 9.96
CA CYS A 379 0.62 -3.98 9.67
C CYS A 379 1.16 -4.65 10.94
N SER A 380 1.62 -3.86 11.92
CA SER A 380 2.11 -4.40 13.20
C SER A 380 1.01 -5.07 14.01
N ALA A 381 -0.19 -4.47 14.06
CA ALA A 381 -1.36 -5.01 14.75
C ALA A 381 -1.83 -6.33 14.11
N ALA A 382 -1.98 -6.34 12.78
CA ALA A 382 -2.33 -7.52 12.02
C ALA A 382 -1.29 -8.64 12.19
N ALA A 383 0.01 -8.29 12.15
CA ALA A 383 1.07 -9.26 12.37
C ALA A 383 0.98 -9.90 13.76
N LEU A 384 0.72 -9.12 14.82
CA LEU A 384 0.57 -9.67 16.17
C LEU A 384 -0.68 -10.55 16.28
N ASP A 385 -1.79 -10.19 15.64
CA ASP A 385 -3.03 -10.98 15.64
C ASP A 385 -2.84 -12.36 14.97
N VAL A 386 -2.29 -12.39 13.75
CA VAL A 386 -2.00 -13.66 13.06
C VAL A 386 -0.99 -14.49 13.87
N LEU A 387 0.05 -13.86 14.43
CA LEU A 387 1.00 -14.56 15.29
C LEU A 387 0.35 -15.10 16.58
N ALA A 388 -0.60 -14.38 17.17
CA ALA A 388 -1.36 -14.87 18.33
C ALA A 388 -2.15 -16.12 17.96
N ASN A 389 -2.71 -16.20 16.75
CA ASN A 389 -3.39 -17.39 16.24
C ASN A 389 -2.44 -18.58 16.00
N VAL A 390 -1.20 -18.32 15.56
CA VAL A 390 -0.17 -19.35 15.36
C VAL A 390 0.39 -19.88 16.68
N PHE A 391 0.75 -18.99 17.60
CA PHE A 391 1.44 -19.34 18.86
C PHE A 391 0.49 -19.63 20.03
N ARG A 392 -0.74 -19.12 19.97
CA ARG A 392 -1.76 -19.26 21.03
C ARG A 392 -1.20 -18.88 22.40
N GLU A 393 -1.42 -19.70 23.43
CA GLU A 393 -1.01 -19.39 24.80
C GLU A 393 0.50 -19.27 24.98
N GLU A 394 1.32 -19.80 24.06
CA GLU A 394 2.78 -19.66 24.09
C GLU A 394 3.24 -18.20 23.87
N CYS A 395 2.38 -17.36 23.28
CA CYS A 395 2.63 -15.93 23.09
C CYS A 395 2.48 -15.14 24.42
N LEU A 396 1.62 -15.61 25.33
CA LEU A 396 1.22 -14.88 26.53
C LEU A 396 2.38 -14.58 27.51
N PRO A 397 3.32 -15.50 27.81
CA PRO A 397 4.46 -15.19 28.68
C PRO A 397 5.32 -14.03 28.18
N ILE A 398 5.30 -13.76 26.88
CA ILE A 398 6.05 -12.68 26.23
C ILE A 398 5.22 -11.40 26.19
N VAL A 399 3.95 -11.49 25.80
CA VAL A 399 3.09 -10.31 25.58
C VAL A 399 2.55 -9.73 26.88
N LEU A 400 2.22 -10.55 27.88
CA LEU A 400 1.65 -10.07 29.15
C LEU A 400 2.56 -9.08 29.91
N PRO A 401 3.88 -9.29 30.02
CA PRO A 401 4.78 -8.28 30.58
C PRO A 401 4.72 -6.94 29.83
N ILE A 402 4.70 -6.98 28.49
CA ILE A 402 4.63 -5.78 27.65
C ILE A 402 3.31 -5.05 27.92
N LEU A 403 2.18 -5.77 27.94
CA LEU A 403 0.87 -5.21 28.21
C LEU A 403 0.79 -4.55 29.60
N LYS A 404 1.42 -5.14 30.62
CA LYS A 404 1.48 -4.54 31.97
C LYS A 404 2.17 -3.18 31.96
N ASP A 405 3.22 -3.02 31.16
CA ASP A 405 3.96 -1.76 31.07
C ASP A 405 3.22 -0.74 30.18
N THR A 406 2.50 -1.19 29.15
CA THR A 406 1.82 -0.29 28.21
C THR A 406 0.44 0.16 28.68
N LEU A 407 -0.42 -0.75 29.17
CA LEU A 407 -1.81 -0.43 29.53
C LEU A 407 -1.90 0.67 30.59
N PHE A 408 -1.03 0.65 31.60
CA PHE A 408 -1.08 1.63 32.69
C PHE A 408 -0.17 2.84 32.45
N HIS A 409 0.35 3.01 31.24
CA HIS A 409 1.27 4.10 30.92
C HIS A 409 0.58 5.48 30.99
N HIS A 410 1.31 6.49 31.47
CA HIS A 410 0.81 7.86 31.63
C HIS A 410 0.62 8.57 30.29
N GLU A 411 1.50 8.29 29.33
CA GLU A 411 1.39 8.77 27.95
C GLU A 411 0.34 7.95 27.20
N TRP A 412 -0.68 8.66 26.71
CA TRP A 412 -1.85 8.04 26.10
C TRP A 412 -1.51 7.24 24.83
N VAL A 413 -0.51 7.65 24.03
CA VAL A 413 -0.11 6.93 22.82
C VAL A 413 0.38 5.51 23.14
N ILE A 414 1.12 5.38 24.24
CA ILE A 414 1.63 4.08 24.70
C ILE A 414 0.49 3.25 25.29
N LYS A 415 -0.38 3.87 26.12
CA LYS A 415 -1.59 3.23 26.63
C LYS A 415 -2.46 2.67 25.51
N GLU A 416 -2.76 3.51 24.54
CA GLU A 416 -3.60 3.22 23.39
C GLU A 416 -3.03 2.04 22.59
N SER A 417 -1.71 2.02 22.31
CA SER A 417 -1.06 0.87 21.65
C SER A 417 -1.15 -0.42 22.46
N GLY A 418 -1.14 -0.33 23.80
CA GLY A 418 -1.35 -1.47 24.69
C GLY A 418 -2.78 -2.01 24.65
N VAL A 419 -3.77 -1.12 24.55
CA VAL A 419 -5.18 -1.50 24.40
C VAL A 419 -5.39 -2.19 23.05
N LEU A 420 -4.85 -1.62 21.96
CA LEU A 420 -4.83 -2.25 20.63
C LEU A 420 -4.19 -3.64 20.66
N ALA A 421 -3.00 -3.78 21.25
CA ALA A 421 -2.31 -5.06 21.35
C ALA A 421 -3.11 -6.10 22.16
N LEU A 422 -3.82 -5.68 23.22
CA LEU A 422 -4.69 -6.55 24.01
C LEU A 422 -5.89 -7.07 23.19
N GLY A 423 -6.47 -6.25 22.32
CA GLY A 423 -7.52 -6.66 21.39
C GLY A 423 -6.99 -7.54 20.25
N ALA A 424 -5.80 -7.24 19.72
CA ALA A 424 -5.16 -8.02 18.66
C ALA A 424 -4.88 -9.47 19.09
N ILE A 425 -4.48 -9.72 20.33
CA ILE A 425 -4.24 -11.10 20.80
C ILE A 425 -5.51 -11.86 21.21
N ALA A 426 -6.68 -11.22 21.21
CA ALA A 426 -7.88 -11.75 21.84
C ALA A 426 -8.32 -13.10 21.27
N GLU A 427 -8.36 -13.21 19.94
CA GLU A 427 -8.83 -14.41 19.24
C GLU A 427 -7.87 -15.59 19.41
N GLY A 428 -6.58 -15.37 19.11
CA GLY A 428 -5.57 -16.42 19.21
C GLY A 428 -5.26 -16.87 20.64
N CYS A 429 -5.39 -15.98 21.63
CA CYS A 429 -5.00 -16.25 23.02
C CYS A 429 -6.17 -16.32 24.02
N MET A 430 -7.43 -16.33 23.57
CA MET A 430 -8.62 -16.21 24.43
C MET A 430 -8.56 -17.11 25.67
N GLN A 431 -8.26 -18.40 25.48
CA GLN A 431 -8.29 -19.40 26.57
C GLN A 431 -7.30 -19.07 27.70
N GLY A 432 -6.09 -18.62 27.35
CA GLY A 432 -5.09 -18.22 28.34
C GLY A 432 -5.37 -16.85 28.96
N MET A 433 -6.15 -16.00 28.28
CA MET A 433 -6.55 -14.68 28.76
C MET A 433 -7.68 -14.72 29.79
N ILE A 434 -8.54 -15.75 29.79
CA ILE A 434 -9.71 -15.88 30.70
C ILE A 434 -9.36 -15.60 32.17
N GLN A 435 -8.20 -16.05 32.66
CA GLN A 435 -7.79 -15.83 34.05
C GLN A 435 -7.49 -14.36 34.39
N HIS A 436 -7.22 -13.53 33.38
CA HIS A 436 -6.90 -12.10 33.50
C HIS A 436 -8.11 -11.19 33.24
N LEU A 437 -9.11 -11.68 32.48
CA LEU A 437 -10.31 -10.91 32.11
C LEU A 437 -11.11 -10.35 33.29
N PRO A 438 -11.23 -11.01 34.47
CA PRO A 438 -11.91 -10.44 35.63
C PRO A 438 -11.32 -9.12 36.13
N GLU A 439 -10.03 -8.85 35.88
CA GLU A 439 -9.37 -7.59 36.21
C GLU A 439 -9.31 -6.65 34.98
N LEU A 440 -9.02 -7.20 33.81
CA LEU A 440 -8.85 -6.43 32.57
C LEU A 440 -10.16 -5.81 32.07
N ILE A 441 -11.28 -6.52 32.11
CA ILE A 441 -12.56 -6.01 31.59
C ILE A 441 -13.05 -4.80 32.41
N PRO A 442 -13.11 -4.84 33.75
CA PRO A 442 -13.46 -3.64 34.54
C PRO A 442 -12.51 -2.47 34.29
N TYR A 443 -11.22 -2.74 34.10
CA TYR A 443 -10.24 -1.72 33.73
C TYR A 443 -10.56 -1.10 32.36
N LEU A 444 -10.80 -1.90 31.33
CA LEU A 444 -11.17 -1.42 30.00
C LEU A 444 -12.49 -0.63 30.02
N ILE A 445 -13.49 -1.08 30.78
CA ILE A 445 -14.73 -0.32 30.99
C ILE A 445 -14.42 1.07 31.58
N SER A 446 -13.45 1.19 32.50
CA SER A 446 -13.02 2.50 33.00
C SER A 446 -12.32 3.36 31.93
N CYS A 447 -11.59 2.73 30.99
CA CYS A 447 -10.94 3.41 29.87
C CYS A 447 -11.92 3.96 28.83
N LEU A 448 -13.16 3.47 28.77
CA LEU A 448 -14.22 4.11 27.98
C LEU A 448 -14.46 5.55 28.42
N SER A 449 -14.09 5.95 29.65
CA SER A 449 -14.19 7.33 30.12
C SER A 449 -12.85 8.09 30.09
N ASP A 450 -11.85 7.62 29.33
CA ASP A 450 -10.56 8.32 29.19
C ASP A 450 -10.74 9.70 28.51
N LYS A 451 -9.87 10.64 28.87
CA LYS A 451 -9.88 12.01 28.34
C LYS A 451 -9.55 12.07 26.86
N LYS A 452 -8.94 11.02 26.30
CA LYS A 452 -8.52 10.96 24.90
C LYS A 452 -9.47 10.15 24.05
N ALA A 453 -10.07 10.78 23.04
CA ALA A 453 -11.01 10.15 22.11
C ALA A 453 -10.44 8.88 21.47
N LEU A 454 -9.18 8.91 21.04
CA LEU A 454 -8.53 7.73 20.44
C LEU A 454 -8.39 6.56 21.42
N VAL A 455 -8.19 6.82 22.72
CA VAL A 455 -8.19 5.77 23.76
C VAL A 455 -9.59 5.20 23.94
N ARG A 456 -10.62 6.06 24.00
CA ARG A 456 -12.02 5.61 24.12
C ARG A 456 -12.40 4.73 22.92
N SER A 457 -12.10 5.19 21.70
CA SER A 457 -12.36 4.49 20.44
C SER A 457 -11.72 3.10 20.39
N ILE A 458 -10.41 2.97 20.63
CA ILE A 458 -9.76 1.65 20.62
C ILE A 458 -10.24 0.74 21.75
N THR A 459 -10.68 1.32 22.86
CA THR A 459 -11.24 0.56 23.98
C THR A 459 -12.59 -0.04 23.62
N CYS A 460 -13.45 0.68 22.88
CA CYS A 460 -14.69 0.11 22.33
C CYS A 460 -14.38 -1.14 21.49
N TRP A 461 -13.47 -1.01 20.53
CA TRP A 461 -13.04 -2.13 19.67
C TRP A 461 -12.45 -3.30 20.48
N THR A 462 -11.58 -3.01 21.46
CA THR A 462 -10.97 -4.07 22.27
C THR A 462 -11.99 -4.81 23.13
N LEU A 463 -12.97 -4.09 23.70
CA LEU A 463 -14.04 -4.71 24.49
C LEU A 463 -14.95 -5.61 23.64
N SER A 464 -15.24 -5.24 22.39
CA SER A 464 -16.06 -6.08 21.51
C SER A 464 -15.39 -7.42 21.20
N ARG A 465 -14.05 -7.45 21.07
CA ARG A 465 -13.27 -8.70 20.88
C ARG A 465 -13.38 -9.68 22.07
N TYR A 466 -13.81 -9.21 23.24
CA TYR A 466 -14.06 -10.05 24.42
C TYR A 466 -15.56 -10.14 24.78
N ALA A 467 -16.47 -9.69 23.91
CA ALA A 467 -17.92 -9.66 24.18
C ALA A 467 -18.49 -11.04 24.53
N ASN A 468 -18.09 -12.09 23.80
CA ASN A 468 -18.50 -13.46 24.08
C ASN A 468 -18.21 -13.88 25.55
N TRP A 469 -17.00 -13.57 26.03
CA TRP A 469 -16.66 -13.83 27.43
C TRP A 469 -17.54 -13.01 28.37
N VAL A 470 -17.72 -11.72 28.12
CA VAL A 470 -18.53 -10.82 28.97
C VAL A 470 -19.98 -11.32 29.12
N VAL A 471 -20.60 -11.74 28.02
CA VAL A 471 -21.97 -12.29 28.01
C VAL A 471 -22.06 -13.59 28.80
N SER A 472 -21.03 -14.44 28.76
CA SER A 472 -20.99 -15.70 29.51
C SER A 472 -20.84 -15.54 31.04
N GLN A 473 -20.53 -14.33 31.54
CA GLN A 473 -20.32 -14.05 32.96
C GLN A 473 -21.60 -13.51 33.63
N PRO A 474 -21.65 -13.42 34.98
CA PRO A 474 -22.79 -12.80 35.66
C PRO A 474 -23.07 -11.37 35.16
N HIS A 475 -24.27 -11.15 34.63
CA HIS A 475 -24.61 -9.92 33.89
C HIS A 475 -24.40 -8.64 34.72
N ASP A 476 -24.76 -8.67 36.01
CA ASP A 476 -24.61 -7.51 36.91
C ASP A 476 -23.15 -7.09 37.13
N GLN A 477 -22.19 -7.99 36.90
CA GLN A 477 -20.77 -7.73 37.13
C GLN A 477 -20.06 -7.18 35.90
N TYR A 478 -20.42 -7.62 34.69
CA TYR A 478 -19.69 -7.29 33.47
C TYR A 478 -20.58 -6.75 32.34
N LEU A 479 -21.59 -7.52 31.91
CA LEU A 479 -22.45 -7.15 30.78
C LEU A 479 -23.17 -5.82 31.01
N LYS A 480 -23.81 -5.65 32.18
CA LYS A 480 -24.57 -4.44 32.49
C LYS A 480 -23.66 -3.21 32.59
N PRO A 481 -22.55 -3.20 33.35
CA PRO A 481 -21.61 -2.08 33.34
C PRO A 481 -21.04 -1.76 31.95
N LEU A 482 -20.71 -2.79 31.15
CA LEU A 482 -20.20 -2.60 29.79
C LEU A 482 -21.24 -1.92 28.90
N MET A 483 -22.46 -2.44 28.89
CA MET A 483 -23.58 -1.87 28.13
C MET A 483 -23.86 -0.42 28.56
N GLU A 484 -23.92 -0.13 29.86
CA GLU A 484 -24.15 1.23 30.37
C GLU A 484 -23.08 2.22 29.89
N GLU A 485 -21.80 1.84 29.89
CA GLU A 485 -20.72 2.71 29.41
C GLU A 485 -20.68 2.80 27.89
N LEU A 486 -20.92 1.71 27.15
CA LEU A 486 -21.01 1.76 25.68
C LEU A 486 -22.16 2.66 25.21
N LEU A 487 -23.34 2.57 25.83
CA LEU A 487 -24.47 3.46 25.50
C LEU A 487 -24.14 4.93 25.76
N LYS A 488 -23.34 5.25 26.78
CA LYS A 488 -22.83 6.62 26.99
C LYS A 488 -21.85 7.04 25.89
N ARG A 489 -21.08 6.11 25.34
CA ARG A 489 -20.11 6.36 24.26
C ARG A 489 -20.75 6.44 22.88
N ILE A 490 -21.91 5.82 22.66
CA ILE A 490 -22.73 6.07 21.47
C ILE A 490 -23.13 7.56 21.40
N LEU A 491 -23.24 8.23 22.54
CA LEU A 491 -23.53 9.65 22.68
C LEU A 491 -22.26 10.49 22.99
N ASP A 492 -21.07 9.99 22.68
CA ASP A 492 -19.82 10.72 22.89
C ASP A 492 -19.79 12.02 22.07
N SER A 493 -19.05 13.04 22.52
CA SER A 493 -18.90 14.29 21.76
C SER A 493 -17.96 14.16 20.57
N ASN A 494 -17.23 13.05 20.46
CA ASN A 494 -16.38 12.72 19.32
C ASN A 494 -17.05 11.70 18.40
N LYS A 495 -17.22 12.03 17.12
CA LYS A 495 -17.86 11.16 16.12
C LYS A 495 -17.15 9.82 15.93
N ARG A 496 -15.82 9.79 15.95
CA ARG A 496 -15.05 8.53 15.84
C ARG A 496 -15.31 7.61 17.03
N VAL A 497 -15.52 8.18 18.22
CA VAL A 497 -15.92 7.41 19.40
C VAL A 497 -17.36 6.93 19.28
N GLN A 498 -18.28 7.75 18.75
CA GLN A 498 -19.67 7.34 18.49
C GLN A 498 -19.71 6.14 17.53
N GLU A 499 -18.96 6.19 16.44
CA GLU A 499 -18.87 5.12 15.46
C GLU A 499 -18.30 3.84 16.09
N ALA A 500 -17.12 3.93 16.73
CA ALA A 500 -16.49 2.78 17.38
C ALA A 500 -17.37 2.18 18.48
N ALA A 501 -18.10 3.00 19.23
CA ALA A 501 -19.05 2.54 20.25
C ALA A 501 -20.27 1.86 19.63
N CYS A 502 -20.82 2.39 18.53
CA CYS A 502 -21.91 1.76 17.78
C CYS A 502 -21.49 0.39 17.24
N SER A 503 -20.32 0.29 16.59
CA SER A 503 -19.80 -0.98 16.07
C SER A 503 -19.56 -2.00 17.19
N ALA A 504 -18.92 -1.58 18.29
CA ALA A 504 -18.72 -2.45 19.44
C ALA A 504 -20.02 -2.91 20.10
N PHE A 505 -21.03 -2.03 20.16
CA PHE A 505 -22.35 -2.37 20.69
C PHE A 505 -23.10 -3.33 19.77
N ALA A 506 -23.00 -3.17 18.45
CA ALA A 506 -23.58 -4.11 17.49
C ALA A 506 -23.00 -5.53 17.67
N THR A 507 -21.67 -5.67 17.82
CA THR A 507 -21.05 -6.97 18.14
C THR A 507 -21.56 -7.52 19.48
N LEU A 508 -21.71 -6.66 20.50
CA LEU A 508 -22.28 -7.08 21.78
C LEU A 508 -23.73 -7.56 21.64
N GLU A 509 -24.54 -6.92 20.79
CA GLU A 509 -25.91 -7.33 20.48
C GLU A 509 -25.96 -8.71 19.82
N GLU A 510 -25.06 -8.99 18.88
CA GLU A 510 -24.94 -10.27 18.21
C GLU A 510 -24.57 -11.39 19.19
N GLU A 511 -23.64 -11.13 20.10
CA GLU A 511 -23.21 -12.09 21.13
C GLU A 511 -24.27 -12.30 22.22
N ALA A 512 -24.90 -11.23 22.69
CA ALA A 512 -25.85 -11.29 23.80
C ALA A 512 -27.24 -11.79 23.36
N CYS A 513 -27.66 -11.53 22.11
CA CYS A 513 -28.95 -11.98 21.58
C CYS A 513 -30.13 -11.69 22.54
N THR A 514 -30.76 -12.73 23.10
CA THR A 514 -31.91 -12.61 23.99
C THR A 514 -31.57 -12.09 25.38
N ASP A 515 -30.29 -12.08 25.76
CA ASP A 515 -29.84 -11.61 27.07
C ASP A 515 -29.96 -10.09 27.22
N LEU A 516 -30.15 -9.36 26.11
CA LEU A 516 -30.44 -7.93 26.12
C LEU A 516 -31.90 -7.57 26.36
N VAL A 517 -32.84 -8.53 26.22
CA VAL A 517 -34.28 -8.29 26.38
C VAL A 517 -34.65 -7.56 27.69
N PRO A 518 -34.04 -7.84 28.86
CA PRO A 518 -34.35 -7.13 30.10
C PRO A 518 -34.01 -5.62 30.10
N TYR A 519 -33.28 -5.13 29.09
CA TYR A 519 -32.74 -3.77 29.02
C TYR A 519 -33.30 -2.94 27.85
N LEU A 520 -34.17 -3.53 27.02
CA LEU A 520 -34.96 -2.87 25.97
C LEU A 520 -36.25 -2.27 26.56
#